data_AF-A0A7Z0QRD6-F1
#
_entry.id   AF-A0A7Z0QRD6-F1
#
_cell.length_a   1.000
_cell.length_b   1.000
_cell.length_c   1.000
_cell.angle_alpha   90.00
_cell.angle_beta   90.00
_cell.angle_gamma   90.00
#
_symmetry.space_group_name_H-M   'P 1'
#
loop_
_entity.id
_entity.type
_entity.pdbx_description
1 polymer ?
#
loop_
_entity_poly.entity_id
_entity_poly.type
_entity_poly.pdbx_seq_one_letter_code
_entity_poly.pdbx_strand_id
1 'polypeptide(L)'
;MKRYPLQTLLQLREHRTDAARMVVLEKRRALAQCVEARTRVQGELSGLESGRRTHRARLLDPPPPGVPWPAAMSQREAHIDLLGEQIAGARQRLSKAQEAVRQAEVAVQEARDAFFRAKGRQDALETRRDRWTRDQRALLERHEEAVNEDLMQARHHLARPH
;
A
#
# COMPACT_ATOMS: atom_id res chain seq x y z
N MET A 1 37.85 -15.99 -4.57
CA MET A 1 36.67 -15.89 -5.47
C MET A 1 36.57 -14.48 -6.02
N LYS A 2 36.31 -14.32 -7.33
CA LYS A 2 36.09 -13.01 -7.96
C LYS A 2 34.75 -12.42 -7.49
N ARG A 3 34.64 -11.09 -7.36
CA ARG A 3 33.39 -10.38 -6.99
C ARG A 3 32.51 -10.22 -8.24
N TYR A 4 31.18 -10.30 -8.07
CA TYR A 4 30.25 -10.14 -9.19
C TYR A 4 30.40 -8.75 -9.85
N PRO A 5 30.59 -8.66 -11.18
CA PRO A 5 30.86 -7.39 -11.85
C PRO A 5 29.76 -6.33 -11.71
N LEU A 6 28.50 -6.76 -11.54
CA LEU A 6 27.35 -5.84 -11.42
C LEU A 6 26.85 -5.72 -9.97
N GLN A 7 27.71 -5.97 -8.97
CA GLN A 7 27.33 -5.90 -7.55
C GLN A 7 26.75 -4.54 -7.15
N THR A 8 27.37 -3.44 -7.59
CA THR A 8 26.90 -2.07 -7.27
C THR A 8 25.54 -1.78 -7.88
N LEU A 9 25.29 -2.28 -9.10
CA LEU A 9 23.98 -2.13 -9.75
C LEU A 9 22.90 -2.91 -9.01
N LEU A 10 23.23 -4.10 -8.50
CA LEU A 10 22.32 -4.91 -7.69
C LEU A 10 21.92 -4.17 -6.41
N GLN A 11 22.88 -3.62 -5.66
CA GLN A 11 22.64 -2.83 -4.45
C GLN A 11 21.77 -1.59 -4.72
N LEU A 12 22.03 -0.87 -5.83
CA LEU A 12 21.21 0.27 -6.23
C LEU A 12 19.75 -0.14 -6.52
N ARG A 13 19.55 -1.32 -7.12
CA ARG A 13 18.21 -1.82 -7.46
C ARG A 13 17.46 -2.29 -6.23
N GLU A 14 18.14 -2.97 -5.30
CA GLU A 14 17.62 -3.33 -3.99
C GLU A 14 17.10 -2.10 -3.24
N HIS A 15 17.92 -1.05 -3.12
CA HIS A 15 17.51 0.21 -2.51
C HIS A 15 16.29 0.85 -3.20
N ARG A 16 16.21 0.80 -4.54
CA ARG A 16 15.05 1.33 -5.28
C ARG A 16 13.78 0.51 -5.05
N THR A 17 13.91 -0.81 -4.91
CA THR A 17 12.78 -1.69 -4.56
C THR A 17 12.30 -1.40 -3.14
N ASP A 18 13.22 -1.21 -2.19
CA ASP A 18 12.87 -0.84 -0.82
C ASP A 18 12.20 0.54 -0.75
N ALA A 19 12.72 1.52 -1.48
CA ALA A 19 12.07 2.82 -1.60
C ALA A 19 10.65 2.70 -2.18
N ALA A 20 10.45 1.90 -3.22
CA ALA A 20 9.12 1.65 -3.79
C ALA A 20 8.18 0.94 -2.79
N ARG A 21 8.71 0.03 -1.98
CA ARG A 21 7.95 -0.61 -0.89
C ARG A 21 7.48 0.41 0.14
N MET A 22 8.34 1.35 0.53
CA MET A 22 7.97 2.41 1.46
C MET A 22 6.83 3.28 0.91
N VAL A 23 6.86 3.61 -0.38
CA VAL A 23 5.78 4.34 -1.05
C VAL A 23 4.46 3.56 -0.99
N VAL A 24 4.47 2.24 -1.26
CA VAL A 24 3.26 1.40 -1.13
C VAL A 24 2.66 1.46 0.28
N LEU A 25 3.52 1.40 1.31
CA LEU A 25 3.08 1.49 2.71
C LEU A 25 2.48 2.86 3.03
N GLU A 26 3.11 3.94 2.56
CA GLU A 26 2.59 5.30 2.70
C GLU A 26 1.20 5.45 2.05
N LYS A 27 1.04 5.01 0.80
CA LYS A 27 -0.25 5.09 0.10
C LYS A 27 -1.33 4.25 0.75
N ARG A 28 -0.98 3.08 1.28
CA ARG A 28 -1.92 2.26 2.08
C ARG A 28 -2.38 2.96 3.35
N ARG A 29 -1.48 3.65 4.04
CA ARG A 29 -1.82 4.46 5.22
C ARG A 29 -2.76 5.61 4.84
N ALA A 30 -2.49 6.30 3.74
CA ALA A 30 -3.37 7.36 3.24
C ALA A 30 -4.77 6.83 2.90
N LEU A 31 -4.86 5.67 2.23
CA LEU A 31 -6.15 5.02 1.95
C LEU A 31 -6.91 4.69 3.23
N ALA A 32 -6.24 4.16 4.26
CA ALA A 32 -6.87 3.88 5.55
C ALA A 32 -7.48 5.16 6.18
N GLN A 33 -6.74 6.28 6.16
CA GLN A 33 -7.24 7.57 6.64
C GLN A 33 -8.46 8.07 5.85
N CYS A 34 -8.48 7.89 4.52
CA CYS A 34 -9.64 8.22 3.69
C CYS A 34 -10.85 7.36 4.04
N VAL A 35 -10.67 6.07 4.27
CA VAL A 35 -11.74 5.14 4.66
C VAL A 35 -12.30 5.50 6.03
N GLU A 36 -11.45 5.83 7.00
CA GLU A 36 -11.85 6.32 8.31
C GLU A 36 -12.65 7.62 8.21
N ALA A 37 -12.19 8.59 7.42
CA ALA A 37 -12.89 9.85 7.20
C ALA A 37 -14.27 9.63 6.57
N ARG A 38 -14.38 8.77 5.55
CA ARG A 38 -15.67 8.37 4.94
C ARG A 38 -16.60 7.77 5.99
N THR A 39 -16.07 6.86 6.81
CA THR A 39 -16.84 6.15 7.85
C THR A 39 -17.37 7.11 8.91
N ARG A 40 -16.55 8.08 9.33
CA ARG A 40 -16.95 9.14 10.26
C ARG A 40 -18.12 9.96 9.70
N VAL A 41 -18.00 10.44 8.45
CA VAL A 41 -19.07 11.24 7.82
C VAL A 41 -20.34 10.41 7.61
N GLN A 42 -20.22 9.13 7.29
CA GLN A 42 -21.36 8.22 7.17
C GLN A 42 -22.08 8.02 8.51
N GLY A 43 -21.33 7.88 9.62
CA GLY A 43 -21.89 7.82 10.97
C GLY A 43 -22.62 9.11 11.34
N GLU A 44 -22.01 10.27 11.05
CA GLU A 44 -22.64 11.58 11.26
C GLU A 44 -23.95 11.71 10.49
N LEU A 45 -23.95 11.40 9.19
CA LEU A 45 -25.13 11.43 8.34
C LEU A 45 -26.25 10.53 8.89
N SER A 46 -25.90 9.31 9.31
CA SER A 46 -26.86 8.37 9.88
C SER A 46 -27.48 8.89 11.19
N GLY A 47 -26.66 9.54 12.02
CA GLY A 47 -27.10 10.22 13.25
C GLY A 47 -28.07 11.37 12.95
N LEU A 48 -27.75 12.23 11.99
CA LEU A 48 -28.61 13.33 11.57
C LEU A 48 -29.95 12.85 10.98
N GLU A 49 -29.92 11.82 10.12
CA GLU A 49 -31.12 11.22 9.54
C GLU A 49 -31.99 10.53 10.58
N SER A 50 -31.39 9.90 11.58
CA SER A 50 -32.11 9.34 12.73
C SER A 50 -32.75 10.45 13.58
N GLY A 51 -31.98 11.47 13.94
CA GLY A 51 -32.45 12.63 14.68
C GLY A 51 -33.63 13.32 13.99
N ARG A 52 -33.52 13.57 12.68
CA ARG A 52 -34.61 14.19 11.90
C ARG A 52 -35.86 13.32 11.88
N ARG A 53 -35.73 11.99 11.79
CA ARG A 53 -36.86 11.05 11.87
C ARG A 53 -37.51 11.11 13.26
N THR A 54 -36.72 11.11 14.33
CA THR A 54 -37.23 11.23 15.70
C THR A 54 -37.96 12.55 15.93
N HIS A 55 -37.40 13.68 15.49
CA HIS A 55 -38.07 14.98 15.63
C HIS A 55 -39.37 15.06 14.82
N ARG A 56 -39.41 14.48 13.62
CA ARG A 56 -40.65 14.38 12.84
C ARG A 56 -41.71 13.52 13.52
N ALA A 57 -41.33 12.38 14.10
CA ALA A 57 -42.26 11.52 14.82
C ALA A 57 -42.89 12.21 16.04
N ARG A 58 -42.16 13.15 16.65
CA ARG A 58 -42.56 13.92 17.85
C ARG A 58 -43.15 15.28 17.53
N LEU A 59 -43.45 15.57 16.25
CA LEU A 59 -43.89 16.89 15.83
C LEU A 59 -45.17 17.32 16.56
N LEU A 60 -46.09 16.39 16.77
CA LEU A 60 -47.38 16.60 17.43
C LEU A 60 -47.38 16.27 18.93
N ASP A 61 -46.21 16.05 19.54
CA ASP A 61 -46.13 15.82 20.99
C ASP A 61 -46.61 17.07 21.75
N PRO A 62 -47.30 16.94 22.89
CA PRO A 62 -47.76 18.09 23.65
C PRO A 62 -46.59 19.02 24.01
N PRO A 63 -46.77 20.35 23.92
CA PRO A 63 -45.73 21.30 24.29
C PRO A 63 -45.50 21.30 25.81
N PRO A 64 -44.33 21.75 26.28
CA PRO A 64 -44.09 21.94 27.71
C PRO A 64 -45.12 22.90 28.34
N PRO A 65 -45.44 22.73 29.64
CA PRO A 65 -46.33 23.65 30.35
C PRO A 65 -45.90 25.11 30.19
N GLY A 66 -46.83 25.99 29.88
CA GLY A 66 -46.57 27.42 29.68
C GLY A 66 -46.07 27.79 28.27
N VAL A 67 -45.82 26.82 27.37
CA VAL A 67 -45.45 27.10 25.98
C VAL A 67 -46.68 26.99 25.07
N PRO A 68 -47.04 28.04 24.32
CA PRO A 68 -48.13 27.96 23.34
C PRO A 68 -47.82 26.96 22.22
N TRP A 69 -48.86 26.22 21.80
CA TRP A 69 -48.77 25.25 20.71
C TRP A 69 -48.14 25.81 19.41
N PRO A 70 -48.55 26.99 18.89
CA PRO A 70 -47.96 27.53 17.67
C PRO A 70 -46.45 27.77 17.78
N ALA A 71 -46.00 28.29 18.92
CA ALA A 71 -44.57 28.57 19.15
C ALA A 71 -43.74 27.28 19.21
N ALA A 72 -44.25 26.25 19.92
CA ALA A 72 -43.59 24.95 19.98
C ALA A 72 -43.51 24.26 18.61
N MET A 73 -44.57 24.35 17.80
CA MET A 73 -44.59 23.81 16.44
C MET A 73 -43.57 24.51 15.54
N SER A 74 -43.57 25.84 15.48
CA SER A 74 -42.63 26.60 14.65
C SER A 74 -41.18 26.31 15.03
N GLN A 75 -40.87 26.16 16.33
CA GLN A 75 -39.53 25.80 16.77
C GLN A 75 -39.11 24.40 16.30
N ARG A 76 -40.02 23.41 16.38
CA ARG A 76 -39.75 22.02 15.95
C ARG A 76 -39.55 21.94 14.43
N GLU A 77 -40.38 22.65 13.66
CA GLU A 77 -40.26 22.75 12.21
C GLU A 77 -38.90 23.36 11.81
N ALA A 78 -38.55 24.51 12.40
CA ALA A 78 -37.25 25.15 12.17
C ALA A 78 -36.07 24.21 12.50
N HIS A 79 -36.18 23.41 13.57
CA HIS A 79 -35.16 22.42 13.90
C HIS A 79 -35.08 21.27 12.87
N ILE A 80 -36.22 20.77 12.40
CA ILE A 80 -36.29 19.74 11.35
C ILE A 80 -35.69 20.24 10.03
N ASP A 81 -35.87 21.52 9.71
CA ASP A 81 -35.31 22.16 8.53
C ASP A 81 -33.79 22.33 8.65
N LEU A 82 -33.32 22.82 9.81
CA LEU A 82 -31.88 22.88 10.11
C LEU A 82 -31.20 21.50 9.98
N LEU A 83 -31.83 20.44 10.52
CA LEU A 83 -31.34 19.07 10.33
C LEU A 83 -31.33 18.67 8.84
N GLY A 84 -32.30 19.14 8.05
CA GLY A 84 -32.33 18.95 6.61
C GLY A 84 -31.13 19.57 5.90
N GLU A 85 -30.77 20.81 6.24
CA GLU A 85 -29.59 21.51 5.71
C GLU A 85 -28.29 20.79 6.10
N GLN A 86 -28.17 20.38 7.37
CA GLN A 86 -27.00 19.64 7.85
C GLN A 86 -26.84 18.29 7.13
N ILE A 87 -27.95 17.58 6.88
CA ILE A 87 -27.95 16.34 6.10
C ILE A 87 -27.46 16.59 4.67
N ALA A 88 -27.92 17.66 4.01
CA ALA A 88 -27.45 18.00 2.67
C ALA A 88 -25.94 18.27 2.65
N GLY A 89 -25.43 19.04 3.62
CA GLY A 89 -23.99 19.28 3.79
C GLY A 89 -23.19 18.01 4.09
N ALA A 90 -23.71 17.12 4.94
CA ALA A 90 -23.09 15.83 5.25
C ALA A 90 -23.05 14.91 4.02
N ARG A 91 -24.09 14.87 3.19
CA ARG A 91 -24.11 14.13 1.91
C ARG A 91 -23.06 14.64 0.94
N GLN A 92 -22.89 15.95 0.82
CA GLN A 92 -21.84 16.54 -0.02
C GLN A 92 -20.44 16.15 0.49
N ARG A 93 -20.21 16.21 1.81
CA ARG A 93 -18.95 15.75 2.42
C ARG A 93 -18.72 14.25 2.20
N LEU A 94 -19.77 13.43 2.29
CA LEU A 94 -19.68 11.99 2.05
C LEU A 94 -19.26 11.69 0.62
N SER A 95 -19.87 12.38 -0.36
CA SER A 95 -19.49 12.26 -1.77
C SER A 95 -18.01 12.60 -2.00
N LYS A 96 -17.52 13.71 -1.41
CA LYS A 96 -16.09 14.06 -1.46
C LYS A 96 -15.19 13.01 -0.82
N ALA A 97 -15.60 12.46 0.33
CA ALA A 97 -14.84 11.41 1.01
C ALA A 97 -14.80 10.10 0.20
N GLN A 98 -15.89 9.73 -0.46
CA GLN A 98 -15.95 8.58 -1.36
C GLN A 98 -15.01 8.74 -2.56
N GLU A 99 -14.99 9.93 -3.18
CA GLU A 99 -14.08 10.21 -4.27
C GLU A 99 -12.61 10.18 -3.81
N ALA A 100 -12.31 10.71 -2.62
CA ALA A 100 -10.97 10.63 -2.03
C ALA A 100 -10.52 9.18 -1.79
N VAL A 101 -11.42 8.30 -1.34
CA VAL A 101 -11.14 6.85 -1.23
C VAL A 101 -10.81 6.26 -2.59
N ARG A 102 -11.62 6.54 -3.63
CA ARG A 102 -11.39 6.04 -4.99
C ARG A 102 -10.02 6.47 -5.53
N GLN A 103 -9.65 7.74 -5.32
CA GLN A 103 -8.34 8.26 -5.74
C GLN A 103 -7.18 7.59 -4.96
N ALA A 104 -7.35 7.37 -3.66
CA ALA A 104 -6.35 6.69 -2.84
C ALA A 104 -6.19 5.22 -3.24
N GLU A 105 -7.26 4.52 -3.62
CA GLU A 105 -7.20 3.15 -4.15
C GLU A 105 -6.39 3.07 -5.45
N VAL A 106 -6.62 4.00 -6.38
CA VAL A 106 -5.84 4.12 -7.61
C VAL A 106 -4.37 4.35 -7.30
N ALA A 107 -4.06 5.29 -6.40
CA ALA A 107 -2.67 5.59 -6.00
C ALA A 107 -1.97 4.38 -5.34
N VAL A 108 -2.69 3.58 -4.54
CA VAL A 108 -2.16 2.33 -3.99
C VAL A 108 -1.85 1.34 -5.12
N GLN A 109 -2.73 1.20 -6.10
CA GLN A 109 -2.52 0.29 -7.22
C GLN A 109 -1.31 0.70 -8.07
N GLU A 110 -1.19 1.98 -8.40
CA GLU A 110 -0.04 2.53 -9.14
C GLU A 110 1.29 2.30 -8.39
N ALA A 111 1.29 2.51 -7.07
CA ALA A 111 2.46 2.26 -6.23
C ALA A 111 2.83 0.78 -6.21
N ARG A 112 1.84 -0.13 -6.15
CA ARG A 112 2.07 -1.59 -6.21
C ARG A 112 2.67 -1.99 -7.54
N ASP A 113 2.14 -1.47 -8.65
CA ASP A 113 2.65 -1.78 -9.98
C ASP A 113 4.09 -1.25 -10.15
N ALA A 114 4.39 -0.06 -9.61
CA ALA A 114 5.75 0.47 -9.59
C ALA A 114 6.70 -0.41 -8.77
N PHE A 115 6.26 -0.89 -7.60
CA PHE A 115 7.02 -1.82 -6.77
C PHE A 115 7.31 -3.14 -7.51
N PHE A 116 6.30 -3.76 -8.13
CA PHE A 116 6.51 -5.01 -8.87
C PHE A 116 7.42 -4.82 -10.08
N ARG A 117 7.32 -3.68 -10.79
CA ARG A 117 8.27 -3.33 -11.87
C ARG A 117 9.70 -3.11 -11.37
N ALA A 118 9.88 -2.62 -10.14
CA ALA A 118 11.20 -2.48 -9.53
C ALA A 118 11.75 -3.84 -9.11
N LYS A 119 10.94 -4.63 -8.40
CA LYS A 119 11.29 -5.97 -7.92
C LYS A 119 11.64 -6.93 -9.06
N GLY A 120 10.84 -6.98 -10.13
CA GLY A 120 11.15 -7.82 -11.29
C GLY A 120 12.49 -7.46 -11.95
N ARG A 121 12.90 -6.19 -11.94
CA ARG A 121 14.21 -5.76 -12.44
C ARG A 121 15.36 -6.14 -11.51
N GLN A 122 15.14 -6.14 -10.21
CA GLN A 122 16.09 -6.64 -9.22
C GLN A 122 16.26 -8.15 -9.36
N ASP A 123 15.17 -8.90 -9.39
CA ASP A 123 15.19 -10.37 -9.45
C ASP A 123 15.87 -10.89 -10.72
N ALA A 124 15.70 -10.18 -11.83
CA ALA A 124 16.43 -10.46 -13.07
C ALA A 124 17.95 -10.32 -12.93
N LEU A 125 18.44 -9.37 -12.12
CA LEU A 125 19.87 -9.22 -11.83
C LEU A 125 20.37 -10.25 -10.82
N GLU A 126 19.56 -10.59 -9.82
CA GLU A 126 19.88 -11.66 -8.85
C GLU A 126 20.05 -13.00 -9.58
N THR A 127 19.13 -13.33 -10.50
CA THR A 127 19.23 -14.53 -11.33
C THR A 127 20.53 -14.56 -12.16
N ARG A 128 20.93 -13.41 -12.72
CA ARG A 128 22.19 -13.30 -13.48
C ARG A 128 23.42 -13.45 -12.59
N ARG A 129 23.41 -12.88 -11.38
CA ARG A 129 24.47 -13.05 -10.37
C ARG A 129 24.62 -14.52 -10.01
N ASP A 130 23.51 -15.20 -9.77
CA ASP A 130 23.52 -16.59 -9.32
C ASP A 130 24.04 -17.52 -10.43
N ARG A 131 23.65 -17.29 -11.69
CA ARG A 131 24.24 -17.98 -12.85
C ARG A 131 25.74 -17.72 -12.95
N TRP A 132 26.16 -16.46 -12.93
CA TRP A 132 27.58 -16.11 -13.01
C TRP A 132 28.41 -16.77 -11.89
N THR A 133 27.86 -16.82 -10.68
CA THR A 133 28.54 -17.45 -9.54
C THR A 133 28.73 -18.95 -9.75
N ARG A 134 27.74 -19.64 -10.33
CA ARG A 134 27.86 -21.06 -10.69
C ARG A 134 28.91 -21.26 -11.78
N ASP A 135 28.90 -20.42 -12.82
CA ASP A 135 29.86 -20.49 -13.92
C ASP A 135 31.30 -20.28 -13.41
N GLN A 136 31.51 -19.33 -12.49
CA GLN A 136 32.82 -19.10 -11.88
C GLN A 136 33.30 -20.29 -11.03
N ARG A 137 32.40 -20.98 -10.32
CA ARG A 137 32.75 -22.18 -9.56
C ARG A 137 33.15 -23.32 -10.49
N ALA A 138 32.36 -23.59 -11.52
CA ALA A 138 32.67 -24.61 -12.50
C ALA A 138 34.00 -24.35 -13.23
N LEU A 139 34.35 -23.10 -13.51
CA LEU A 139 35.65 -22.74 -14.09
C LEU A 139 36.82 -22.98 -13.13
N LEU A 140 36.62 -22.69 -11.83
CA LEU A 140 37.64 -22.97 -10.81
C LEU A 140 37.85 -24.48 -10.64
N GLU A 141 36.77 -25.25 -10.56
CA GLU A 141 36.81 -26.72 -10.46
C GLU A 141 37.60 -27.33 -11.62
N ARG A 142 37.27 -26.95 -12.87
CA ARG A 142 38.00 -27.43 -14.06
C ARG A 142 39.48 -27.04 -14.08
N HIS A 143 39.80 -25.84 -13.58
CA HIS A 143 41.20 -25.40 -13.49
C HIS A 143 41.96 -26.19 -12.43
N GLU A 144 41.34 -26.48 -11.28
CA GLU A 144 41.91 -27.32 -10.23
C GLU A 144 42.14 -28.76 -10.72
N GLU A 145 41.18 -29.32 -11.47
CA GLU A 145 41.30 -30.63 -12.12
C GLU A 145 42.50 -30.66 -13.09
N ALA A 146 42.59 -29.69 -14.02
CA ALA A 146 43.69 -29.62 -14.99
C ALA A 146 45.07 -29.49 -14.31
N VAL A 147 45.19 -28.64 -13.29
CA VAL A 147 46.45 -28.50 -12.53
C VAL A 147 46.82 -29.81 -11.81
N ASN A 148 45.83 -30.52 -11.27
CA ASN A 148 46.09 -31.80 -10.61
C ASN A 148 46.52 -32.89 -11.60
N GLU A 149 45.90 -32.94 -12.78
CA GLU A 149 46.32 -33.82 -13.87
C GLU A 149 47.77 -33.54 -14.30
N ASP A 150 48.13 -32.27 -14.52
CA ASP A 150 49.48 -31.85 -14.87
C ASP A 150 50.51 -32.27 -13.80
N LEU A 151 50.18 -32.08 -12.51
CA LEU A 151 51.04 -32.48 -11.40
C LEU A 151 51.23 -34.00 -11.32
N MET A 152 50.17 -34.77 -11.55
CA MET A 152 50.23 -36.23 -11.56
C MET A 152 51.05 -36.75 -12.75
N GLN A 153 50.88 -36.16 -13.93
CA GLN A 153 51.70 -36.48 -15.11
C GLN A 153 53.17 -36.14 -14.87
N ALA A 154 53.48 -34.95 -14.36
CA ALA A 154 54.85 -34.56 -14.02
C ALA A 154 55.50 -35.53 -13.02
N ARG A 155 54.75 -35.97 -12.00
CA ARG A 155 55.21 -36.98 -11.04
C ARG A 155 55.45 -38.34 -11.68
N HIS A 156 54.59 -38.76 -12.61
CA HIS A 156 54.78 -40.00 -13.35
C HIS A 156 55.99 -39.95 -14.30
N HIS A 157 56.26 -38.81 -14.94
CA HIS A 157 57.44 -38.62 -15.78
C HIS A 157 58.74 -38.67 -14.98
N LEU A 158 58.76 -38.14 -13.75
CA LEU A 158 59.92 -38.19 -12.85
C LEU A 158 60.16 -39.58 -12.22
N ALA A 159 59.12 -40.42 -12.14
CA ALA A 159 59.21 -41.76 -11.55
C ALA A 159 59.54 -42.88 -12.55
N ARG A 160 59.70 -42.58 -13.85
CA ARG A 160 60.19 -43.53 -14.85
C ARG A 160 61.72 -43.50 -14.91
N PRO A 161 62.44 -44.58 -14.51
CA PRO A 161 63.87 -44.68 -14.77
C PRO A 161 64.10 -44.88 -16.27
N HIS A 162 65.10 -44.20 -16.82
CA HIS A 162 65.61 -44.42 -18.18
C HIS A 162 66.20 -45.83 -18.34
#